data_AF-A0A7Y4A2G8-F1
#
_entry.id   AF-A0A7Y4A2G8-F1
#
_cell.length_a   1.000
_cell.length_b   1.000
_cell.length_c   1.000
_cell.angle_alpha   90.00
_cell.angle_beta   90.00
_cell.angle_gamma   90.00
#
_symmetry.space_group_name_H-M   'P 1'
#
loop_
_entity.id
_entity.type
_entity.pdbx_description
1 polymer ?
#
loop_
_entity_poly.entity_id
_entity_poly.type
_entity_poly.pdbx_seq_one_letter_code
_entity_poly.pdbx_strand_id
1 'polypeptide(L)'
;MVSKYKVSPERFRHLAKLIHIATKTQDWHSLKRYDLQLRELLTVHKPYLKDANFVAVIADVKAEHKLALEALDNAIGDMETGINVVNAQHERAKAYQLAMNLES
;
A
#
# COMPACT_ATOMS: atom_id res chain seq x y z
N MET A 1 26.24 -17.73 22.97
CA MET A 1 25.11 -18.31 22.20
C MET A 1 25.15 -17.73 20.80
N VAL A 2 25.62 -18.51 19.83
CA VAL A 2 25.79 -18.05 18.44
C VAL A 2 24.44 -18.11 17.74
N SER A 3 23.87 -16.94 17.45
CA SER A 3 22.61 -16.77 16.72
C SER A 3 22.67 -17.53 15.38
N LYS A 4 22.11 -18.75 15.35
CA LYS A 4 22.00 -19.62 14.16
C LYS A 4 21.05 -19.06 13.10
N TYR A 5 20.44 -17.90 13.33
CA TYR A 5 19.51 -17.26 12.39
C TYR A 5 20.23 -16.12 11.67
N LYS A 6 20.66 -16.36 10.44
CA LYS A 6 21.28 -15.35 9.56
C LYS A 6 20.33 -14.18 9.23
N VAL A 7 19.05 -14.29 9.61
CA VAL A 7 18.03 -13.24 9.50
C VAL A 7 17.20 -13.23 10.77
N SER A 8 17.31 -12.15 11.54
CA SER A 8 16.49 -11.93 12.73
C SER A 8 15.02 -11.72 12.35
N PRO A 9 14.05 -12.29 13.09
CA PRO A 9 12.64 -11.99 12.94
C PRO A 9 12.32 -10.48 13.11
N GLU A 10 13.24 -9.73 13.69
CA GLU A 10 13.23 -8.27 13.72
C GLU A 10 13.17 -7.61 12.34
N ARG A 11 13.78 -8.20 11.29
CA ARG A 11 13.70 -7.64 9.94
C ARG A 11 12.27 -7.68 9.39
N PHE A 12 11.54 -8.76 9.67
CA PHE A 12 10.13 -8.87 9.30
C PHE A 12 9.27 -7.89 10.11
N ARG A 13 9.52 -7.74 11.42
CA ARG A 13 8.83 -6.73 12.24
C ARG A 13 9.13 -5.30 11.80
N HIS A 14 10.36 -5.03 11.40
CA HIS A 14 10.77 -3.72 10.91
C HIS A 14 10.09 -3.40 9.58
N LEU A 15 10.02 -4.36 8.65
CA LEU A 15 9.26 -4.22 7.41
C LEU A 15 7.77 -4.02 7.65
N ALA A 16 7.16 -4.76 8.58
CA ALA A 16 5.76 -4.54 8.96
C ALA A 16 5.51 -3.10 9.44
N LYS A 17 6.41 -2.56 10.29
CA LYS A 17 6.32 -1.16 10.73
C LYS A 17 6.50 -0.17 9.58
N LEU A 18 7.43 -0.42 8.66
CA LEU A 18 7.64 0.45 7.49
C LEU A 18 6.44 0.44 6.55
N ILE A 19 5.83 -0.73 6.31
CA ILE A 19 4.58 -0.86 5.56
C ILE A 19 3.47 -0.07 6.27
N HIS A 20 3.30 -0.24 7.58
CA HIS A 20 2.30 0.49 8.36
C HIS A 20 2.48 2.02 8.28
N ILE A 21 3.72 2.51 8.39
CA ILE A 21 4.03 3.93 8.27
C ILE A 21 3.75 4.43 6.86
N ALA A 22 4.22 3.71 5.83
CA ALA A 22 4.00 4.06 4.43
C ALA A 22 2.50 4.10 4.07
N THR A 23 1.70 3.17 4.59
CA THR A 23 0.24 3.17 4.47
C THR A 23 -0.35 4.42 5.12
N LYS A 24 0.07 4.78 6.34
CA LYS A 24 -0.42 5.98 7.02
C LYS A 24 -0.04 7.28 6.31
N THR A 25 1.15 7.34 5.72
CA THR A 25 1.61 8.51 4.97
C THR A 25 1.15 8.51 3.52
N GLN A 26 0.37 7.50 3.10
CA GLN A 26 -0.06 7.29 1.71
C GLN A 26 1.12 7.27 0.71
N ASP A 27 2.30 6.82 1.16
CA ASP A 27 3.48 6.69 0.32
C ASP A 27 3.48 5.32 -0.37
N TRP A 28 2.64 5.23 -1.40
CA TRP A 28 2.42 4.00 -2.17
C TRP A 28 3.66 3.52 -2.92
N HIS A 29 4.59 4.44 -3.25
CA HIS A 29 5.82 4.10 -3.92
C HIS A 29 6.78 3.36 -2.97
N SER A 30 6.93 3.89 -1.75
CA SER A 30 7.68 3.22 -0.69
C SER A 30 7.02 1.91 -0.26
N LEU A 31 5.69 1.86 -0.17
CA LEU A 31 4.92 0.65 0.13
C LEU A 31 5.27 -0.50 -0.82
N LYS A 32 5.19 -0.26 -2.13
CA LYS A 32 5.53 -1.26 -3.16
C LYS A 32 6.96 -1.77 -3.02
N ARG A 33 7.91 -0.91 -2.65
CA ARG A 33 9.31 -1.29 -2.45
C ARG A 33 9.48 -2.19 -1.22
N TYR A 34 8.78 -1.89 -0.13
CA TYR A 34 8.80 -2.72 1.08
C TYR A 34 8.13 -4.08 0.85
N ASP A 35 7.03 -4.13 0.08
CA ASP A 35 6.39 -5.39 -0.31
C ASP A 35 7.31 -6.26 -1.18
N LEU A 36 8.05 -5.66 -2.11
CA LEU A 36 9.03 -6.38 -2.92
C LEU A 36 10.12 -6.99 -2.04
N GLN A 37 10.70 -6.20 -1.12
CA GLN A 37 11.72 -6.68 -0.18
C GLN A 37 11.19 -7.79 0.73
N LEU A 38 9.93 -7.66 1.18
CA LEU A 38 9.28 -8.69 1.97
C LEU A 38 9.11 -9.99 1.17
N ARG A 39 8.70 -9.89 -0.09
CA ARG A 39 8.51 -11.05 -0.96
C ARG A 39 9.83 -11.74 -1.30
N GLU A 40 10.89 -10.98 -1.51
CA GLU A 40 12.26 -11.50 -1.67
C GLU A 40 12.71 -12.23 -0.40
N LEU A 41 12.52 -11.63 0.78
CA LEU A 41 12.82 -12.28 2.06
C LEU A 41 12.04 -13.58 2.24
N LEU A 42 10.73 -13.59 1.96
CA LEU A 42 9.91 -14.80 2.06
C LEU A 42 10.35 -15.88 1.06
N THR A 43 10.83 -15.49 -0.12
CA THR A 43 11.27 -16.42 -1.17
C THR A 43 12.63 -17.03 -0.83
N VAL A 44 13.59 -16.20 -0.41
CA VAL A 44 14.94 -16.63 0.01
C VAL A 44 14.87 -17.47 1.28
N HIS A 45 13.90 -17.19 2.17
CA HIS A 45 13.76 -17.87 3.47
C HIS A 45 12.64 -18.90 3.53
N LYS A 46 12.20 -19.44 2.37
CA LYS A 46 11.24 -20.56 2.29
C LYS A 46 11.46 -21.72 3.29
N PRO A 47 12.70 -22.21 3.53
CA PRO A 47 12.90 -23.30 4.49
C PRO A 47 12.66 -22.91 5.95
N TYR A 48 12.70 -21.61 6.29
CA TYR A 48 12.52 -21.08 7.64
C TYR A 48 11.07 -20.70 7.96
N LEU A 49 10.17 -20.74 6.96
CA LEU A 49 8.74 -20.49 7.13
C LEU A 49 8.04 -21.54 8.03
N LYS A 50 8.68 -22.69 8.27
CA LYS A 50 8.17 -23.77 9.12
C LYS A 50 8.56 -23.62 10.60
N ASP A 51 9.44 -22.68 10.93
CA ASP A 51 9.80 -22.41 12.32
C ASP A 51 8.67 -21.67 13.04
N ALA A 52 8.24 -22.20 14.19
CA ALA A 52 7.14 -21.65 14.99
C ALA A 52 7.34 -20.16 15.35
N ASN A 53 8.60 -19.73 15.53
CA ASN A 53 8.96 -18.34 15.82
C ASN A 53 8.74 -17.39 14.63
N PHE A 54 8.80 -17.89 13.40
CA PHE A 54 8.58 -17.10 12.19
C PHE A 54 7.11 -17.12 11.77
N VAL A 55 6.37 -18.20 12.05
CA VAL A 55 4.94 -18.32 11.69
C VAL A 55 4.11 -17.16 12.24
N ALA A 56 4.28 -16.81 13.52
CA ALA A 56 3.56 -15.68 14.13
C ALA A 56 3.93 -14.35 13.47
N VAL A 57 5.22 -14.09 13.25
CA VAL A 57 5.70 -12.84 12.66
C VAL A 57 5.26 -12.68 11.20
N ILE A 58 5.20 -13.79 10.44
CA ILE A 58 4.71 -13.78 9.06
C ILE A 58 3.19 -13.56 9.02
N ALA A 59 2.45 -14.10 10.00
CA ALA A 59 1.02 -13.85 10.12
C ALA A 59 0.75 -12.36 10.42
N ASP A 60 1.50 -11.75 11.35
CA ASP A 60 1.41 -10.31 11.65
C ASP A 60 1.70 -9.46 10.41
N VAL A 61 2.78 -9.76 9.70
CA VAL A 61 3.15 -9.06 8.47
C VAL A 61 2.06 -9.19 7.39
N LYS A 62 1.46 -10.38 7.22
CA LYS A 62 0.36 -10.57 6.27
C LYS A 62 -0.88 -9.78 6.66
N ALA A 63 -1.18 -9.68 7.95
CA ALA A 63 -2.30 -8.87 8.43
C ALA A 63 -2.07 -7.39 8.11
N GLU A 64 -0.88 -6.85 8.39
CA GLU A 64 -0.52 -5.47 8.05
C GLU A 64 -0.54 -5.22 6.53
N HIS A 65 -0.06 -6.16 5.72
CA HIS A 65 -0.12 -6.05 4.25
C HIS A 65 -1.56 -6.05 3.74
N LYS A 66 -2.46 -6.84 4.36
CA LYS A 66 -3.88 -6.83 4.00
C LYS A 66 -4.52 -5.48 4.33
N LEU A 67 -4.23 -4.92 5.51
CA LEU A 67 -4.69 -3.58 5.90
C LEU A 67 -4.16 -2.50 4.95
N ALA A 68 -2.90 -2.62 4.52
CA ALA A 68 -2.32 -1.70 3.53
C ALA A 68 -3.02 -1.77 2.17
N LEU A 69 -3.41 -2.97 1.72
CA LEU A 69 -4.18 -3.16 0.49
C LEU A 69 -5.58 -2.55 0.60
N GLU A 70 -6.29 -2.77 1.71
CA GLU A 70 -7.61 -2.17 1.94
C GLU A 70 -7.53 -0.64 1.99
N ALA A 71 -6.48 -0.09 2.61
CA ALA A 71 -6.25 1.36 2.63
C ALA A 71 -5.94 1.93 1.23
N LEU A 72 -5.18 1.20 0.41
CA LEU A 72 -4.91 1.57 -0.98
C LEU A 72 -6.21 1.55 -1.81
N ASP A 73 -7.04 0.51 -1.66
CA ASP A 73 -8.30 0.36 -2.39
C ASP A 73 -9.28 1.51 -2.06
N ASN A 74 -9.39 1.86 -0.78
CA ASN A 74 -10.17 3.03 -0.35
C ASN A 74 -9.61 4.34 -0.94
N ALA A 75 -8.29 4.53 -0.92
CA ALA A 75 -7.67 5.74 -1.48
C ALA A 75 -7.87 5.85 -3.00
N ILE A 76 -7.89 4.71 -3.71
CA ILE A 76 -8.22 4.67 -5.14
C ILE A 76 -9.69 5.07 -5.36
N GLY A 77 -10.63 4.53 -4.59
CA GLY A 77 -12.05 4.89 -4.67
C GLY A 77 -12.32 6.37 -4.38
N ASP A 78 -11.61 6.96 -3.41
CA ASP A 78 -11.69 8.39 -3.11
C ASP A 78 -11.14 9.24 -4.28
N MET A 79 -10.04 8.82 -4.89
CA MET A 79 -9.49 9.46 -6.08
C MET A 79 -10.46 9.42 -7.27
N GLU A 80 -11.07 8.26 -7.54
CA GLU A 80 -12.07 8.10 -8.60
C GLU A 80 -13.29 8.99 -8.36
N THR A 81 -13.75 9.07 -7.12
CA THR A 81 -14.83 9.98 -6.73
C THR A 81 -14.44 11.44 -6.98
N GLY A 82 -13.22 11.83 -6.61
CA GLY A 82 -12.68 13.16 -6.89
C GLY A 82 -12.62 13.48 -8.39
N ILE A 83 -12.16 12.54 -9.22
CA ILE A 83 -12.12 12.69 -10.68
C ILE A 83 -13.52 12.90 -11.25
N ASN A 84 -14.52 12.16 -10.78
CA ASN A 84 -15.90 12.32 -11.23
C ASN A 84 -16.46 13.71 -10.89
N VAL A 85 -16.15 14.24 -9.71
CA VAL A 85 -16.55 15.61 -9.31
C VAL A 85 -15.88 16.66 -10.20
N VAL A 86 -14.58 16.52 -10.46
CA VAL A 86 -13.83 17.45 -11.33
C VAL A 86 -14.34 17.38 -12.77
N ASN A 87 -14.64 16.19 -13.30
CA ASN A 87 -15.24 16.05 -14.62
C ASN A 87 -16.62 16.71 -14.71
N ALA A 88 -17.48 16.53 -13.71
CA ALA A 88 -18.78 17.18 -13.67
C ALA A 88 -18.67 18.71 -13.62
N GLN A 89 -17.67 19.24 -12.91
CA GLN A 89 -17.38 20.68 -12.90
C GLN A 89 -16.86 21.16 -14.27
N HIS A 90 -16.00 20.38 -14.92
CA HIS A 90 -15.45 20.69 -16.24
C HIS A 90 -16.54 20.70 -17.33
N GLU A 91 -17.46 19.73 -17.31
CA GLU A 91 -18.61 19.69 -18.21
C GLU A 91 -19.52 20.90 -18.01
N ARG A 92 -19.79 21.29 -16.76
CA ARG A 92 -20.56 22.51 -16.45
C ARG A 92 -19.86 23.76 -16.96
N ALA A 93 -18.55 23.90 -16.72
CA ALA A 93 -17.78 25.05 -17.19
C ALA A 93 -17.81 25.16 -18.72
N LYS A 94 -17.68 24.03 -19.44
CA LYS A 94 -17.83 23.98 -20.90
C LYS A 94 -19.22 24.38 -21.36
N ALA A 95 -20.28 23.89 -20.69
CA ALA A 95 -21.66 24.24 -21.02
C ALA A 95 -21.91 25.75 -20.86
N TYR A 96 -21.38 26.37 -19.79
CA TYR A 96 -21.46 27.82 -19.60
C TYR A 96 -20.68 28.60 -20.66
N GLN A 97 -19.48 28.15 -21.04
CA GLN A 97 -18.72 28.79 -22.12
C GLN A 97 -19.45 28.70 -23.47
N LEU A 98 -20.08 27.57 -23.77
CA LEU A 98 -20.89 27.40 -24.98
C LEU A 98 -22.14 28.28 -24.98
N ALA A 99 -22.84 28.38 -23.87
CA ALA A 99 -24.01 29.26 -23.73
C ALA A 99 -23.63 30.74 -23.94
N MET A 100 -22.55 31.18 -23.29
CA MET A 100 -22.05 32.56 -23.43
C MET A 100 -21.61 32.90 -24.86
N ASN A 101 -21.02 31.94 -25.59
CA ASN A 101 -20.65 32.12 -26.99
C ASN A 101 -21.84 32.06 -27.97
N LEU A 102 -22.99 31.52 -27.56
CA LEU A 102 -24.22 31.49 -28.35
C LEU A 102 -25.10 32.74 -28.14
N GLU A 103 -24.87 33.48 -27.06
CA GLU A 103 -25.55 34.75 -26.75
C GLU A 103 -24.82 35.99 -27.31
N SER A 104 -23.73 35.80 -28.07
CA SER A 104 -22.96 36.86 -28.77
C SER A 104 -23.13 36.76 -30.29
#